data_AF-A0A2R6NE28-F1
#
_entry.id   AF-A0A2R6NE28-F1
#
_cell.length_a   1.000
_cell.length_b   1.000
_cell.length_c   1.000
_cell.angle_alpha   90.00
_cell.angle_beta   90.00
_cell.angle_gamma   90.00
#
_symmetry.space_group_name_H-M   'P 1'
#
loop_
_entity.id
_entity.type
_entity.pdbx_description
1 polymer ?
#
loop_
_entity_poly.entity_id
_entity_poly.type
_entity_poly.pdbx_seq_one_letter_code
_entity_poly.pdbx_strand_id
1 'polypeptide(L)'
;MSPADGDDTQEYPCLVRVTNGKETNFSTTVGPGQLDQFHARYGTLLKTSMSTLRKRDKKREKERAEETARRKRRLAEQIAVEGPKRGNGRKKRQRQIKRAVKQEEARKRTQERDEAKAAKSS
;
A
#
# COMPACT_ATOMS: atom_id res chain seq x y z
N MET A 1 15.39 -33.88 -11.51
CA MET A 1 13.99 -33.77 -11.96
C MET A 1 13.16 -33.44 -10.74
N SER A 2 12.50 -32.29 -10.78
CA SER A 2 11.66 -31.62 -9.76
C SER A 2 10.49 -32.48 -9.24
N PRO A 3 9.54 -31.91 -8.48
CA PRO A 3 9.61 -31.12 -7.24
C PRO A 3 8.90 -31.88 -6.10
N ALA A 4 9.16 -31.55 -4.83
CA ALA A 4 8.33 -32.05 -3.75
C ALA A 4 7.01 -31.27 -3.76
N ASP A 5 5.97 -31.84 -4.38
CA ASP A 5 4.59 -31.43 -4.18
C ASP A 5 4.28 -31.55 -2.69
N GLY A 6 4.28 -30.42 -1.99
CA GLY A 6 3.95 -30.37 -0.57
C GLY A 6 2.46 -30.65 -0.42
N ASP A 7 2.13 -31.74 0.28
CA ASP A 7 0.77 -32.00 0.74
C ASP A 7 0.27 -30.79 1.55
N ASP A 8 -0.79 -30.13 1.08
CA ASP A 8 -1.50 -29.04 1.78
C ASP A 8 -2.14 -29.50 3.11
N THR A 9 -1.98 -30.77 3.48
CA THR A 9 -2.47 -31.38 4.73
C THR A 9 -1.39 -31.54 5.80
N GLN A 10 -0.14 -31.18 5.51
CA GLN A 10 0.95 -31.34 6.46
C GLN A 10 0.89 -30.25 7.55
N GLU A 11 0.60 -30.64 8.78
CA GLU A 11 0.61 -29.72 9.91
C GLU A 11 2.02 -29.57 10.50
N TYR A 12 2.48 -28.33 10.65
CA TYR A 12 3.81 -28.04 11.16
C TYR A 12 3.77 -27.27 12.48
N PRO A 13 4.57 -27.69 13.48
CA PRO A 13 4.71 -26.92 14.71
C PRO A 13 5.54 -25.64 14.50
N CYS A 14 5.18 -24.57 15.20
CA CYS A 14 5.87 -23.28 15.16
C CYS A 14 6.76 -23.10 16.39
N LEU A 15 8.02 -22.69 16.21
CA LEU A 15 8.92 -22.36 17.32
C LEU A 15 8.90 -20.85 17.61
N VAL A 16 8.57 -20.48 18.85
CA VAL A 16 8.57 -19.09 19.32
C VAL A 16 9.73 -18.90 20.31
N ARG A 17 10.54 -17.87 20.08
CA ARG A 17 11.68 -17.50 20.95
C ARG A 17 11.54 -16.05 21.40
N VAL A 18 11.87 -15.80 22.66
CA VAL A 18 11.87 -14.47 23.26
C VAL A 18 13.24 -14.23 23.89
N THR A 19 13.81 -13.07 23.60
CA THR A 19 15.06 -12.60 24.20
C THR A 19 14.95 -11.11 24.49
N ASN A 20 15.58 -10.67 25.57
CA ASN A 20 15.80 -9.24 25.86
C ASN A 20 17.23 -8.79 25.48
N GLY A 21 17.99 -9.64 24.77
CA GLY A 21 19.40 -9.40 24.44
C GLY A 21 20.37 -9.61 25.62
N LYS A 22 19.89 -10.13 26.75
CA LYS A 22 20.68 -10.47 27.95
C LYS A 22 20.42 -11.94 28.34
N GLU A 23 20.38 -12.23 29.63
CA GLU A 23 20.29 -13.59 30.18
C GLU A 23 18.89 -14.22 30.04
N THR A 24 17.83 -13.42 29.89
CA THR A 24 16.48 -13.99 29.83
C THR A 24 16.14 -14.41 28.40
N ASN A 25 16.22 -15.71 28.17
CA ASN A 25 15.85 -16.35 26.92
C ASN A 25 14.81 -17.43 27.19
N PHE A 26 13.65 -17.33 26.53
CA PHE A 26 12.58 -18.33 26.62
C PHE A 26 12.29 -18.88 25.23
N SER A 27 11.96 -20.17 25.16
CA SER A 27 11.52 -20.81 23.92
C SER A 27 10.32 -21.71 24.16
N THR A 28 9.41 -21.77 23.20
CA THR A 28 8.24 -22.62 23.25
C THR A 28 7.87 -23.11 21.85
N THR A 29 7.46 -24.36 21.73
CA THR A 29 7.00 -24.96 20.48
C THR A 29 5.48 -25.03 20.50
N VAL A 30 4.84 -24.39 19.53
CA VAL A 30 3.39 -24.30 19.39
C VAL A 30 2.94 -25.30 18.32
N GLY A 31 2.30 -26.38 18.72
CA GLY A 31 1.66 -27.31 17.78
C GLY A 31 0.42 -26.71 17.10
N PRO A 32 -0.03 -27.32 15.98
CA PRO A 32 -1.18 -26.88 15.18
C PRO A 32 -2.48 -26.84 15.98
N GLY A 33 -2.80 -27.89 16.76
CA GLY A 33 -4.03 -27.97 17.54
C GLY A 33 -4.17 -26.99 18.71
N GLN A 34 -3.09 -26.29 19.09
CA GLN A 34 -3.11 -25.29 20.17
C GLN A 34 -2.92 -23.85 19.65
N LEU A 35 -2.89 -23.67 18.33
CA LEU A 35 -2.60 -22.38 17.69
C LEU A 35 -3.62 -21.31 18.08
N ASP A 36 -4.92 -21.64 18.03
CA ASP A 36 -5.99 -20.68 18.36
C ASP A 36 -5.94 -20.22 19.81
N GLN A 37 -5.69 -21.16 20.74
CA GLN A 37 -5.56 -20.84 22.16
C GLN A 37 -4.32 -20.00 22.43
N PHE A 38 -3.20 -20.34 21.77
CA PHE A 38 -1.97 -19.55 21.84
C PHE A 38 -2.21 -18.13 21.32
N HIS A 39 -2.85 -17.97 20.17
CA HIS A 39 -3.17 -16.67 19.55
C HIS A 39 -4.06 -15.82 20.46
N ALA A 40 -5.10 -16.41 21.06
CA ALA A 40 -6.00 -15.71 21.97
C ALA A 40 -5.27 -15.18 23.23
N ARG A 41 -4.46 -16.02 23.87
CA ARG A 41 -3.72 -15.66 25.10
C ARG A 41 -2.56 -14.72 24.81
N TYR A 42 -1.70 -15.08 23.86
CA TYR A 42 -0.51 -14.32 23.50
C TYR A 42 -0.89 -12.96 22.87
N GLY A 43 -1.92 -12.94 22.03
CA GLY A 43 -2.43 -11.70 21.44
C GLY A 43 -2.97 -10.73 22.48
N THR A 44 -3.67 -11.22 23.50
CA THR A 44 -4.13 -10.39 24.63
C THR A 44 -2.95 -9.87 25.44
N LEU A 45 -1.97 -10.71 25.74
CA LEU A 45 -0.75 -10.32 26.46
C LEU A 45 -0.01 -9.20 25.74
N LEU A 46 0.20 -9.33 24.43
CA LEU A 46 0.88 -8.34 23.60
C LEU A 46 0.13 -7.00 23.53
N LYS A 47 -1.19 -7.03 23.36
CA LYS A 47 -2.02 -5.81 23.33
C LYS A 47 -1.96 -5.04 24.65
N THR A 48 -1.93 -5.76 25.76
CA THR A 48 -1.84 -5.17 27.10
C THR A 48 -0.43 -4.62 27.38
N SER A 49 0.62 -5.35 27.01
CA SER A 49 2.01 -4.96 27.31
C SER A 49 2.54 -3.86 26.40
N MET A 50 2.11 -3.80 25.12
CA MET A 50 2.58 -2.81 24.14
C MET A 50 1.62 -1.62 23.97
N SER A 51 1.11 -1.09 25.09
CA SER A 51 0.13 0.02 25.09
C SER A 51 0.74 1.42 24.92
N THR A 52 2.06 1.55 24.98
CA THR A 52 2.78 2.84 24.99
C THR A 52 2.99 3.45 23.60
N LEU A 53 2.58 2.76 22.54
CA LEU A 53 2.66 3.27 21.17
C LEU A 53 1.66 4.40 20.94
N ARG A 54 2.02 5.39 20.12
CA ARG A 54 1.10 6.48 19.75
C ARG A 54 -0.11 5.91 19.02
N LYS A 55 -1.30 6.42 19.35
CA LYS A 55 -2.54 6.04 18.66
C LYS A 55 -2.43 6.37 17.17
N ARG A 56 -2.91 5.47 16.33
CA ARG A 56 -3.03 5.73 14.88
C ARG A 56 -4.01 6.87 14.66
N ASP A 57 -3.53 7.94 14.01
CA ASP A 57 -4.36 9.06 13.56
C ASP A 57 -5.20 8.64 12.35
N LYS A 58 -6.28 7.88 12.59
CA LYS A 58 -7.19 7.38 11.53
C LYS A 58 -7.69 8.50 10.62
N LYS A 59 -7.92 9.70 11.18
CA LYS A 59 -8.30 10.89 10.41
C LYS A 59 -7.21 11.30 9.42
N ARG A 60 -5.97 11.42 9.87
CA ARG A 60 -4.83 11.84 9.04
C ARG A 60 -4.51 10.81 7.95
N GLU A 61 -4.60 9.53 8.27
CA GLU A 61 -4.41 8.47 7.27
C GLU A 61 -5.53 8.47 6.22
N LYS A 62 -6.80 8.64 6.64
CA LYS A 62 -7.94 8.76 5.73
C LYS A 62 -7.82 9.98 4.83
N GLU A 63 -7.46 11.14 5.37
CA GLU A 63 -7.23 12.36 4.58
C GLU A 63 -6.12 12.17 3.54
N ARG A 64 -5.01 11.51 3.91
CA ARG A 64 -3.95 11.17 2.94
C ARG A 64 -4.44 10.21 1.87
N ALA A 65 -5.21 9.19 2.24
CA ALA A 65 -5.78 8.24 1.29
C ALA A 65 -6.74 8.94 0.31
N GLU A 66 -7.65 9.77 0.81
CA GLU A 66 -8.58 10.56 -0.01
C GLU A 66 -7.85 11.57 -0.89
N GLU A 67 -6.81 12.24 -0.38
CA GLU A 67 -6.00 13.16 -1.17
C GLU A 67 -5.28 12.43 -2.31
N THR A 68 -4.70 11.25 -2.04
CA THR A 68 -4.05 10.45 -3.09
C THR A 68 -5.06 9.96 -4.12
N ALA A 69 -6.24 9.52 -3.71
CA ALA A 69 -7.33 9.13 -4.60
C ALA A 69 -7.81 10.32 -5.45
N ARG A 70 -7.98 11.51 -4.85
CA ARG A 70 -8.36 12.74 -5.55
C ARG A 70 -7.29 13.18 -6.55
N ARG A 71 -6.01 13.08 -6.20
CA ARG A 71 -4.89 13.35 -7.11
C ARG A 71 -4.90 12.38 -8.28
N LYS A 72 -5.08 11.07 -8.04
CA LYS A 72 -5.21 10.05 -9.10
C LYS A 72 -6.41 10.33 -10.01
N ARG A 73 -7.57 10.65 -9.45
CA ARG A 73 -8.78 10.99 -10.21
C ARG A 73 -8.58 12.23 -11.09
N ARG A 74 -8.00 13.30 -10.54
CA ARG A 74 -7.64 14.50 -11.31
C ARG A 74 -6.65 14.20 -12.42
N LEU A 75 -5.72 13.27 -12.21
CA LEU A 75 -4.81 12.84 -13.26
C LEU A 75 -5.54 12.04 -14.34
N ALA A 76 -6.54 11.23 -13.99
CA ALA A 76 -7.31 10.38 -14.91
C ALA A 76 -8.41 11.11 -15.71
N GLU A 77 -9.06 12.13 -15.14
CA GLU A 77 -10.10 12.92 -15.83
C GLU A 77 -9.51 13.69 -17.01
N GLN A 78 -9.97 13.42 -18.24
CA GLN A 78 -9.55 14.17 -19.42
C GLN A 78 -10.19 15.57 -19.41
N ILE A 79 -9.39 16.62 -19.62
CA ILE A 79 -9.91 17.99 -19.74
C ILE A 79 -10.55 18.16 -21.12
N ALA A 80 -11.87 18.24 -21.18
CA ALA A 80 -12.60 18.59 -22.39
C ALA A 80 -12.24 20.02 -22.84
N VAL A 81 -11.78 20.17 -24.08
CA VAL A 81 -11.55 21.47 -24.71
C VAL A 81 -12.83 21.87 -25.43
N GLU A 82 -13.55 22.85 -24.90
CA GLU A 82 -14.84 23.31 -25.41
C GLU A 82 -14.76 24.76 -25.88
N GLY A 83 -15.49 25.06 -26.97
CA GLY A 83 -15.69 26.42 -27.46
C GLY A 83 -15.02 26.73 -28.81
N PRO A 84 -15.28 27.94 -29.35
CA PRO A 84 -14.92 28.31 -30.72
C PRO A 84 -13.42 28.54 -30.91
N LYS A 85 -12.90 28.19 -32.10
CA LYS A 85 -11.48 28.33 -32.47
C LYS A 85 -11.07 29.80 -32.68
N ARG A 86 -12.00 30.67 -33.07
CA ARG A 86 -11.81 32.10 -33.37
C ARG A 86 -12.86 32.94 -32.62
N GLY A 87 -12.63 34.24 -32.49
CA GLY A 87 -13.58 35.17 -31.86
C GLY A 87 -13.64 35.07 -30.33
N ASN A 88 -14.77 35.50 -29.76
CA ASN A 88 -14.99 35.49 -28.32
C ASN A 88 -14.92 34.04 -27.79
N GLY A 89 -14.18 33.80 -26.70
CA GLY A 89 -13.93 32.45 -26.17
C GLY A 89 -12.63 31.77 -26.61
N ARG A 90 -11.90 32.31 -27.61
CA ARG A 90 -10.59 31.77 -28.06
C ARG A 90 -9.57 31.64 -26.92
N LYS A 91 -9.47 32.66 -26.05
CA LYS A 91 -8.53 32.67 -24.92
C LYS A 91 -8.86 31.59 -23.89
N LYS A 92 -10.15 31.26 -23.69
CA LYS A 92 -10.61 30.18 -22.81
C LYS A 92 -10.24 28.81 -23.41
N ARG A 93 -10.48 28.61 -24.70
CA ARG A 93 -10.08 27.41 -25.45
C ARG A 93 -8.56 27.18 -25.41
N GLN A 94 -7.75 28.21 -25.64
CA GLN A 94 -6.28 28.12 -25.54
C GLN A 94 -5.80 27.69 -24.15
N ARG A 95 -6.44 28.20 -23.09
CA ARG A 95 -6.13 27.80 -21.71
C ARG A 95 -6.47 26.34 -21.45
N GLN A 96 -7.60 25.84 -21.98
CA GLN A 96 -7.97 24.43 -21.87
C GLN A 96 -6.99 23.53 -22.62
N ILE A 97 -6.61 23.88 -23.86
CA ILE A 97 -5.60 23.14 -24.66
C ILE A 97 -4.27 23.06 -23.89
N LYS A 98 -3.77 24.18 -23.37
CA LYS A 98 -2.52 24.19 -22.60
C LYS A 98 -2.59 23.33 -21.34
N ARG A 99 -3.75 23.26 -20.68
CA ARG A 99 -3.96 22.39 -19.52
C ARG A 99 -4.02 20.91 -19.91
N ALA A 100 -4.69 20.58 -21.01
CA ALA A 100 -4.78 19.21 -21.53
C ALA A 100 -3.39 18.68 -21.91
N VAL A 101 -2.62 19.45 -22.70
CA VAL A 101 -1.23 19.09 -23.07
C VAL A 101 -0.36 18.86 -21.84
N LYS A 102 -0.41 19.77 -20.86
CA LYS A 102 0.37 19.63 -19.61
C LYS A 102 -0.05 18.38 -18.80
N GLN A 103 -1.32 17.99 -18.86
CA GLN A 103 -1.83 16.81 -18.17
C GLN A 103 -1.40 15.52 -18.88
N GLU A 104 -1.41 15.50 -20.21
CA GLU A 104 -0.91 14.37 -21.02
C GLU A 104 0.59 14.16 -20.82
N GLU A 105 1.39 15.24 -20.85
CA GLU A 105 2.82 15.18 -20.53
C GLU A 105 3.08 14.61 -19.13
N ALA A 106 2.27 15.02 -18.13
CA ALA A 106 2.38 14.50 -16.78
C ALA A 106 2.04 12.99 -16.70
N ARG A 107 1.02 12.53 -17.44
CA ARG A 107 0.66 11.10 -17.54
C ARG A 107 1.78 10.29 -18.18
N LYS A 108 2.33 10.78 -19.30
CA LYS A 108 3.42 10.12 -20.01
C LYS A 108 4.66 9.99 -19.12
N ARG A 109 5.03 11.06 -18.40
CA ARG A 109 6.16 11.05 -17.46
C ARG A 109 5.95 10.07 -16.29
N THR A 110 4.71 9.89 -15.83
CA THR A 110 4.42 8.87 -14.82
C THR A 110 4.52 7.46 -15.36
N GLN A 111 4.03 7.20 -16.58
CA GLN A 111 4.14 5.89 -17.24
C GLN A 111 5.61 5.51 -17.45
N GLU A 112 6.42 6.41 -18.01
CA GLU A 112 7.86 6.20 -18.21
C GLU A 112 8.59 5.88 -16.89
N ARG A 113 8.19 6.53 -15.78
CA ARG A 113 8.79 6.27 -14.46
C ARG A 113 8.40 4.91 -13.91
N ASP A 114 7.17 4.47 -14.15
CA ASP A 114 6.67 3.18 -13.67
C ASP A 114 7.25 2.03 -14.51
N GLU A 115 7.39 2.21 -15.83
CA GLU A 115 8.12 1.29 -16.74
C GLU A 115 9.60 1.17 -16.38
N ALA A 116 10.28 2.30 -16.12
CA ALA A 116 11.69 2.30 -15.72
C ALA A 116 11.92 1.65 -14.33
N LYS A 117 10.90 1.60 -13.48
CA LYS A 117 10.95 0.85 -12.21
C LYS A 117 10.73 -0.64 -12.45
N ALA A 118 9.76 -1.00 -13.29
CA ALA A 118 9.48 -2.39 -13.64
C ALA A 118 10.69 -3.08 -14.29
N ALA A 119 11.36 -2.39 -15.23
CA ALA A 119 12.57 -2.88 -15.89
C ALA A 119 13.80 -2.99 -14.99
N LYS A 120 13.81 -2.34 -13.82
CA LYS A 120 14.88 -2.47 -12.81
C LYS A 120 14.61 -3.55 -11.77
N SER A 121 13.37 -4.02 -11.68
CA SER A 121 12.95 -5.09 -10.77
C SER A 121 12.89 -6.46 -11.43
N SER A 122 12.99 -6.52 -12.77
CA SER A 122 13.19 -7.72 -13.58
C SER A 122 14.67 -7.98 -13.82
#